data_AF-A0A9E4F1B8-F1
#
_entry.id   AF-A0A9E4F1B8-F1
#
_cell.length_a   1.000
_cell.length_b   1.000
_cell.length_c   1.000
_cell.angle_alpha   90.00
_cell.angle_beta   90.00
_cell.angle_gamma   90.00
#
_symmetry.space_group_name_H-M   'P 1'
#
loop_
_entity.id
_entity.type
_entity.pdbx_description
1 polymer ?
#
loop_
_entity_poly.entity_id
_entity_poly.type
_entity_poly.pdbx_seq_one_letter_code
_entity_poly.pdbx_strand_id
1 'polypeptide(L)'
;MYLNAERARGLMADFGFDAIIASTPENVTYLAGTVGWSNKVYAYSVHMFAVFARDEGAAPALIVPGQEVTYVSAQQSWIKDLYTFGGKSALIQP
;
A
#
# COMPACT_ATOMS: atom_id res chain seq x y z
N MET A 1 -10.19 -7.56 -0.31
CA MET A 1 -9.03 -7.65 -1.21
C MET A 1 -9.54 -7.53 -2.65
N TYR A 2 -9.04 -6.57 -3.44
CA TYR A 2 -9.43 -6.43 -4.86
C TYR A 2 -8.44 -7.11 -5.81
N LEU A 3 -7.19 -7.28 -5.39
CA LEU A 3 -6.13 -7.95 -6.13
C LEU A 3 -6.54 -9.35 -6.61
N ASN A 4 -6.46 -9.59 -7.92
CA ASN A 4 -6.35 -10.93 -8.47
C ASN A 4 -4.91 -11.45 -8.33
N ALA A 5 -4.65 -12.16 -7.23
CA ALA A 5 -3.32 -12.63 -6.85
C ALA A 5 -2.77 -13.70 -7.81
N GLU A 6 -3.60 -14.63 -8.27
CA GLU A 6 -3.22 -15.67 -9.22
C GLU A 6 -2.71 -15.07 -10.53
N ARG A 7 -3.47 -14.12 -11.10
CA ARG A 7 -3.06 -13.40 -12.32
C ARG A 7 -1.77 -12.61 -12.10
N ALA A 8 -1.64 -11.93 -10.95
CA ALA A 8 -0.45 -11.16 -10.63
C ALA A 8 0.80 -12.06 -10.58
N ARG A 9 0.71 -13.23 -9.92
CA ARG A 9 1.81 -14.19 -9.84
C ARG A 9 2.16 -14.81 -11.19
N GLY A 10 1.17 -15.14 -12.01
CA GLY A 10 1.39 -15.62 -13.37
C GLY A 10 2.22 -14.62 -14.19
N LEU A 11 1.80 -13.34 -14.19
CA LEU A 11 2.55 -12.29 -14.90
C LEU A 11 3.95 -12.05 -14.30
N MET A 12 4.10 -12.08 -12.97
CA MET A 12 5.43 -11.98 -12.35
C MET A 12 6.35 -13.15 -12.72
N ALA A 13 5.80 -14.35 -12.91
CA ALA A 13 6.56 -15.50 -13.41
C ALA A 13 6.94 -15.30 -14.89
N ASP A 14 5.99 -14.92 -15.75
CA ASP A 14 6.19 -14.74 -17.19
C ASP A 14 7.23 -13.67 -17.51
N PHE A 15 7.21 -12.54 -16.77
CA PHE A 15 8.12 -11.42 -16.99
C PHE A 15 9.37 -11.44 -16.10
N GLY A 16 9.50 -12.42 -15.19
CA GLY A 16 10.67 -12.57 -14.34
C GLY A 16 10.82 -11.52 -13.24
N PHE A 17 9.70 -11.02 -12.68
CA PHE A 17 9.71 -10.08 -11.55
C PHE A 17 9.49 -10.79 -10.21
N ASP A 18 10.16 -10.33 -9.16
CA ASP A 18 10.03 -10.89 -7.81
C ASP A 18 8.97 -10.20 -6.96
N ALA A 19 8.63 -8.95 -7.28
CA ALA A 19 7.61 -8.19 -6.56
C ALA A 19 6.97 -7.09 -7.42
N ILE A 20 5.73 -6.75 -7.06
CA ILE A 20 5.01 -5.57 -7.55
C ILE A 20 5.03 -4.52 -6.45
N ILE A 21 5.39 -3.29 -6.81
CA ILE A 21 5.27 -2.11 -5.94
C ILE A 21 4.22 -1.19 -6.56
N ALA A 22 3.04 -1.13 -5.95
CA ALA A 22 2.01 -0.18 -6.33
C ALA A 22 2.33 1.21 -5.74
N SER A 23 2.30 2.26 -6.57
CA SER A 23 2.70 3.63 -6.19
C SER A 23 1.68 4.71 -6.51
N THR A 24 0.69 4.43 -7.36
CA THR A 24 -0.43 5.35 -7.62
C THR A 24 -1.58 5.05 -6.67
N PRO A 25 -2.43 6.02 -6.31
CA PRO A 25 -3.57 5.78 -5.40
C PRO A 25 -4.45 4.61 -5.83
N GLU A 26 -4.75 4.49 -7.13
CA GLU A 26 -5.61 3.45 -7.69
C GLU A 26 -4.97 2.06 -7.55
N ASN A 27 -3.67 1.97 -7.84
CA ASN A 27 -2.93 0.71 -7.75
C ASN A 27 -2.73 0.29 -6.29
N VAL A 28 -2.47 1.24 -5.39
CA VAL A 28 -2.39 0.97 -3.94
C VAL A 28 -3.74 0.48 -3.43
N THR A 29 -4.84 1.12 -3.84
CA THR A 29 -6.19 0.68 -3.48
C THR A 29 -6.49 -0.71 -4.01
N TYR A 30 -6.19 -0.98 -5.28
CA TYR A 30 -6.39 -2.29 -5.87
C TYR A 30 -5.58 -3.39 -5.15
N LEU A 31 -4.32 -3.13 -4.86
CA LEU A 31 -3.41 -4.10 -4.25
C LEU A 31 -3.70 -4.30 -2.75
N ALA A 32 -3.84 -3.23 -1.98
CA ALA A 32 -3.98 -3.27 -0.52
C ALA A 32 -5.44 -3.37 -0.04
N GLY A 33 -6.42 -3.08 -0.90
CA GLY A 33 -7.83 -3.06 -0.51
C GLY A 33 -8.16 -1.96 0.50
N THR A 34 -7.42 -0.84 0.47
CA THR A 34 -7.61 0.32 1.35
C THR A 34 -7.34 1.62 0.59
N VAL A 35 -7.90 2.72 1.07
CA VAL A 35 -7.82 4.06 0.50
C VAL A 35 -7.35 5.02 1.58
N GLY A 36 -6.17 5.62 1.39
CA GLY A 36 -5.73 6.76 2.19
C GLY A 36 -6.61 7.97 1.95
N TRP A 37 -6.94 8.71 3.00
CA TRP A 37 -7.75 9.92 2.88
C TRP A 37 -7.01 11.00 2.11
N SER A 38 -5.74 11.28 2.43
CA SER A 38 -4.97 12.28 1.67
C SER A 38 -4.68 11.82 0.24
N ASN A 39 -4.49 10.52 -0.02
CA ASN A 39 -4.34 10.01 -1.39
C ASN A 39 -5.61 10.24 -2.23
N LYS A 40 -6.79 10.24 -1.61
CA LYS A 40 -8.06 10.56 -2.26
C LYS A 40 -8.23 12.06 -2.51
N VAL A 41 -7.80 12.91 -1.57
CA VAL A 41 -8.04 14.37 -1.62
C VAL A 41 -6.93 15.12 -2.38
N TYR A 42 -5.68 14.74 -2.18
CA TYR A 42 -4.49 15.35 -2.76
C TYR A 42 -3.80 14.37 -3.69
N ALA A 43 -4.56 13.80 -4.63
CA ALA A 43 -4.10 12.77 -5.54
C ALA A 43 -2.70 13.11 -6.11
N TYR A 44 -1.81 12.10 -6.07
CA TYR A 44 -0.41 12.18 -6.53
C TYR A 44 0.52 13.14 -5.77
N SER A 45 0.03 13.81 -4.72
CA SER A 45 0.85 14.68 -3.84
C SER A 45 1.20 14.01 -2.52
N VAL A 46 0.50 12.93 -2.17
CA VAL A 46 0.84 12.07 -1.05
C VAL A 46 1.07 10.65 -1.56
N HIS A 47 2.21 10.09 -1.17
CA HIS A 47 2.61 8.76 -1.58
C HIS A 47 2.23 7.73 -0.52
N MET A 48 1.66 6.63 -0.97
CA MET A 48 1.59 5.37 -0.23
C MET A 48 2.09 4.29 -1.18
N PHE A 49 2.59 3.19 -0.63
CA PHE A 49 3.05 2.06 -1.43
C PHE A 49 2.49 0.77 -0.88
N ALA A 50 2.13 -0.14 -1.78
CA ALA A 50 1.77 -1.50 -1.42
C ALA A 50 2.67 -2.47 -2.16
N VAL A 51 3.28 -3.40 -1.43
CA VAL A 51 4.25 -4.37 -1.94
C VAL A 51 3.60 -5.75 -1.93
N PHE A 52 3.68 -6.43 -3.06
CA PHE A 52 3.23 -7.82 -3.21
C PHE A 52 4.34 -8.65 -3.84
N ALA A 53 4.84 -9.63 -3.10
CA ALA A 53 5.88 -10.53 -3.57
C ALA A 53 5.28 -11.69 -4.39
N ARG A 54 6.09 -12.23 -5.31
CA ARG A 54 5.80 -13.48 -6.02
C ARG A 54 5.83 -14.68 -5.09
N ASP A 55 6.80 -14.71 -4.18
CA ASP A 55 6.92 -15.73 -3.14
C ASP A 55 5.71 -15.67 -2.20
N GLU A 56 4.99 -16.78 -2.07
CA GLU A 56 3.81 -16.87 -1.19
C GLU A 56 4.20 -16.91 0.30
N GLY A 57 5.45 -17.26 0.61
CA GLY A 57 6.00 -17.20 1.97
C GLY A 57 6.29 -15.78 2.45
N ALA A 58 6.40 -14.81 1.54
CA ALA A 58 6.64 -13.42 1.86
C ALA A 58 5.31 -12.67 2.04
N ALA A 59 5.10 -12.12 3.24
CA ALA A 59 3.92 -11.30 3.52
C ALA A 59 3.96 -10.01 2.67
N PRO A 60 2.81 -9.57 2.13
CA PRO A 60 2.71 -8.26 1.51
C PRO A 60 2.89 -7.17 2.58
N ALA A 61 3.32 -5.98 2.15
CA ALA A 61 3.56 -4.85 3.04
C ALA A 61 2.89 -3.57 2.55
N LEU A 62 2.45 -2.73 3.49
CA LEU A 62 1.87 -1.42 3.22
C LEU A 62 2.74 -0.34 3.85
N ILE A 63 3.19 0.61 3.04
CA ILE A 63 4.08 1.71 3.46
C ILE A 63 3.26 3.00 3.36
N VAL A 64 3.03 3.64 4.50
CA VAL A 64 2.10 4.78 4.60
C VAL A 64 2.73 5.97 5.32
N PRO A 65 2.39 7.21 4.97
CA PRO A 65 2.74 8.35 5.79
C PRO A 65 2.14 8.19 7.19
N GLY A 66 2.85 8.62 8.24
CA GLY A 66 2.33 8.55 9.62
C GLY A 66 0.95 9.20 9.80
N GLN A 67 0.64 10.24 9.01
CA GLN A 67 -0.64 10.95 9.02
C GLN A 67 -1.81 10.12 8.45
N GLU A 68 -1.55 9.07 7.68
CA GLU A 68 -2.56 8.22 7.04
C GLU A 68 -2.93 6.98 7.86
N VAL A 69 -2.16 6.65 8.90
CA VAL A 69 -2.32 5.41 9.67
C VAL A 69 -3.73 5.25 10.22
N THR A 70 -4.35 6.34 10.72
CA THR A 70 -5.71 6.31 11.28
C THR A 70 -6.76 5.97 10.21
N TYR A 71 -6.61 6.45 8.98
CA TYR A 71 -7.57 6.18 7.91
C TYR A 71 -7.42 4.76 7.37
N VAL A 72 -6.18 4.32 7.21
CA VAL A 72 -5.85 2.96 6.75
C VAL A 72 -6.29 1.90 7.76
N SER A 73 -6.09 2.16 9.07
CA SER A 73 -6.49 1.22 10.13
C SER A 73 -8.00 1.05 10.22
N ALA A 74 -8.76 2.13 10.00
CA ALA A 74 -10.23 2.09 9.99
C ALA A 74 -10.81 1.23 8.85
N GLN A 75 -10.13 1.15 7.71
CA GLN A 75 -10.62 0.44 6.52
C GLN A 75 -10.23 -1.05 6.47
N GLN A 76 -9.47 -1.54 7.45
CA GLN A 76 -9.11 -2.96 7.59
C GLN A 76 -8.48 -3.59 6.34
N SER A 77 -7.39 -3.00 5.85
CA SER A 77 -6.54 -3.62 4.82
C SER A 77 -6.28 -5.11 5.12
N TRP A 78 -6.27 -5.94 4.07
CA TRP A 78 -5.90 -7.35 4.21
C TRP A 78 -4.39 -7.51 4.46
N ILE A 79 -3.59 -6.54 4.01
CA ILE A 79 -2.17 -6.42 4.33
C ILE A 79 -2.03 -5.99 5.78
N LYS A 80 -1.36 -6.81 6.59
CA LYS A 80 -1.16 -6.58 8.03
C LYS A 80 0.22 -6.03 8.38
N ASP A 81 1.21 -6.27 7.52
CA ASP A 81 2.54 -5.74 7.72
C ASP A 81 2.58 -4.27 7.27
N LEU A 82 2.73 -3.35 8.22
CA LEU A 82 2.55 -1.91 8.01
C LEU A 82 3.79 -1.15 8.47
N TYR A 83 4.33 -0.34 7.55
CA TYR A 83 5.47 0.52 7.79
C TYR A 83 5.06 1.97 7.62
N THR A 84 5.60 2.84 8.47
CA THR A 84 5.32 4.27 8.42
C THR A 84 6.54 5.06 8.00
N PHE A 85 6.32 6.17 7.29
CA PHE A 85 7.37 7.12 6.95
C PHE A 85 6.89 8.58 7.14
N GLY A 86 7.84 9.50 7.09
CA GLY A 86 7.62 10.92 7.34
C GLY A 86 8.16 11.37 8.69
N GLY A 87 8.30 12.70 8.84
CA GLY A 87 8.73 13.32 10.10
C GLY A 87 7.60 13.39 11.12
N LYS A 88 7.88 14.01 12.27
CA LYS A 88 6.83 14.39 13.24
C LYS A 88 5.73 15.16 12.50
N SER A 89 4.48 14.80 12.75
CA SER A 89 3.33 15.51 12.17
C SER A 89 3.50 17.01 12.42
N ALA A 90 3.24 17.84 11.41
CA ALA A 90 3.24 19.30 11.55
C ALA A 90 2.22 19.80 12.59
N LEU A 91 1.33 18.91 13.06
CA LEU A 91 0.32 19.17 14.08
C LEU A 91 0.75 18.79 15.51
N ILE A 92 1.98 18.29 15.74
CA ILE A 92 2.53 18.20 17.09
C ILE A 92 2.93 19.62 17.51
N GLN A 93 1.95 20.40 17.98
CA GLN A 93 2.23 21.62 18.75
C GLN A 93 2.67 21.21 20.17
N PRO A 94 3.67 21.90 20.74
CA PRO A 94 4.18 21.61 22.09
C PRO A 94 3.11 21.74 23.18
#